data_AF-A0A0H0XN49-F1
#
_entry.id   AF-A0A0H0XN49-F1
#
_cell.length_a   1.000
_cell.length_b   1.000
_cell.length_c   1.000
_cell.angle_alpha   90.00
_cell.angle_beta   90.00
_cell.angle_gamma   90.00
#
_symmetry.space_group_name_H-M   'P 1'
#
loop_
_entity.id
_entity.type
_entity.pdbx_description
1 polymer ?
#
loop_
_entity_poly.entity_id
_entity_poly.type
_entity_poly.pdbx_seq_one_letter_code
_entity_poly.pdbx_strand_id
1 'polypeptide(L)'
;MRKITTALLSATALIATPALAGDGEFYFGLGAGVMDAEDIDFETDTGTIETATLESDYGWTGEAVLGYDAGPIRFEVEGSYQNFDLEVLNVEDLGTVASVGAGGEDQFAFGTFSPVGGEGEIWSGMLNALLDFGGNDSFGFAIGGGVGISNASFNDVRAFDTGPGFLDENDVRFAWQAVAQLYGPVTDNIDASLKYKFHNVEGGTYVDQVGRTFDASVRTHSVLGSFIFNFGGTEAPPPPPPPPPPPPPPPPPPPPPPPPPPPPQA
;
A
#
# COMPACT_ATOMS: atom_id res chain seq x y z
N MET A 1 18.87 1.08 -28.89
CA MET A 1 19.24 2.34 -28.22
C MET A 1 18.52 2.34 -26.88
N ARG A 2 19.28 2.19 -25.79
CA ARG A 2 18.77 2.00 -24.42
C ARG A 2 17.98 3.23 -23.98
N LYS A 3 16.71 3.08 -23.60
CA LYS A 3 15.93 4.11 -22.92
C LYS A 3 15.77 3.73 -21.46
N ILE A 4 16.88 3.74 -20.73
CA ILE A 4 16.87 3.58 -19.26
C ILE A 4 16.19 4.83 -18.71
N THR A 5 14.89 4.74 -18.43
CA THR A 5 14.14 5.80 -17.75
C THR A 5 14.07 5.43 -16.28
N THR A 6 15.21 5.54 -15.59
CA THR A 6 15.26 5.45 -14.13
C THR A 6 14.64 6.71 -13.55
N ALA A 7 13.31 6.70 -13.36
CA ALA A 7 12.61 7.73 -12.61
C ALA A 7 12.88 7.51 -11.12
N LEU A 8 13.96 8.11 -10.61
CA LEU A 8 14.24 8.18 -9.18
C LEU A 8 13.20 9.12 -8.53
N LEU A 9 12.10 8.55 -8.05
CA LEU A 9 11.06 9.27 -7.30
C LEU A 9 11.64 9.74 -5.95
N SER A 10 12.27 10.90 -5.99
CA SER A 10 12.71 11.62 -4.80
C SER A 10 11.47 12.20 -4.12
N ALA A 11 10.92 11.47 -3.15
CA ALA A 11 9.81 11.90 -2.27
C ALA A 11 10.23 13.09 -1.40
N THR A 12 10.50 14.23 -2.03
CA THR A 12 10.86 15.47 -1.33
C THR A 12 9.58 16.12 -0.83
N ALA A 13 9.20 15.68 0.37
CA ALA A 13 8.20 16.22 1.27
C ALA A 13 7.90 17.72 1.09
N LEU A 14 6.74 18.04 0.52
CA LEU A 14 6.03 19.30 0.80
C LEU A 14 5.18 19.08 2.07
N ILE A 15 5.84 19.03 3.24
CA ILE A 15 5.13 19.04 4.52
C ILE A 15 4.89 20.50 4.89
N ALA A 16 3.76 21.03 4.43
CA ALA A 16 3.13 22.17 5.09
C ALA A 16 2.05 21.59 6.02
N THR A 17 2.36 21.34 7.28
CA THR A 17 1.32 21.01 8.28
C THR A 17 0.58 22.29 8.66
N PRO A 18 -0.69 22.50 8.27
CA PRO A 18 -1.52 23.40 9.04
C PRO A 18 -1.68 22.78 10.43
N ALA A 19 -1.45 23.58 11.46
CA ALA A 19 -1.83 23.23 12.82
C ALA A 19 -3.36 23.08 12.88
N LEU A 20 -3.88 21.88 12.60
CA LEU A 20 -5.26 21.53 12.90
C LEU A 20 -5.31 21.05 14.34
N ALA A 21 -5.99 21.82 15.18
CA ALA A 21 -6.42 21.37 16.49
C ALA A 21 -7.60 20.40 16.33
N GLY A 22 -7.44 19.17 16.79
CA GLY A 22 -8.52 18.19 16.96
C GLY A 22 -8.11 16.78 16.55
N ASP A 23 -8.10 15.87 17.52
CA ASP A 23 -8.19 14.38 17.55
C ASP A 23 -7.56 13.51 16.45
N GLY A 24 -6.95 14.07 15.41
CA GLY A 24 -6.29 13.34 14.34
C GLY A 24 -4.80 13.20 14.58
N GLU A 25 -4.29 11.99 14.43
CA GLU A 25 -2.91 11.64 14.75
C GLU A 25 -2.15 11.29 13.48
N PHE A 26 -0.97 11.90 13.30
CA PHE A 26 -0.03 11.43 12.32
C PHE A 26 0.61 10.13 12.79
N TYR A 27 0.92 9.24 11.85
CA TYR A 27 1.70 8.04 12.12
C TYR A 27 2.67 7.75 10.98
N PHE A 28 3.68 6.93 11.29
CA PHE A 28 4.63 6.41 10.34
C PHE A 28 4.68 4.89 10.45
N GLY A 29 4.61 4.18 9.33
CA GLY A 29 4.66 2.73 9.29
C GLY A 29 5.80 2.20 8.44
N LEU A 30 6.38 1.08 8.86
CA LEU A 30 7.33 0.30 8.09
C LEU A 30 6.85 -1.15 8.03
N GLY A 31 6.80 -1.70 6.83
CA GLY A 31 6.34 -3.06 6.58
C GLY A 31 7.30 -3.86 5.70
N ALA A 32 7.34 -5.16 5.92
CA ALA A 32 7.99 -6.11 5.02
C ALA A 32 7.20 -7.41 4.98
N GLY A 33 7.30 -8.12 3.86
CA GLY A 33 6.45 -9.28 3.62
C GLY A 33 6.90 -10.16 2.47
N VAL A 34 6.09 -11.17 2.23
CA VAL A 34 6.18 -12.03 1.05
C VAL A 34 5.13 -11.61 0.05
N MET A 35 5.43 -11.82 -1.23
CA MET A 35 4.53 -11.50 -2.33
C MET A 35 4.53 -12.59 -3.38
N ASP A 36 3.48 -12.61 -4.19
CA ASP A 36 3.28 -13.47 -5.35
C ASP A 36 2.74 -12.60 -6.49
N ALA A 37 3.24 -12.78 -7.73
CA ALA A 37 2.68 -12.10 -8.89
C ALA A 37 1.76 -13.08 -9.63
N GLU A 38 0.62 -12.56 -10.13
CA GLU A 38 -0.19 -13.34 -11.07
C GLU A 38 0.61 -13.56 -12.35
N ASP A 39 0.27 -14.60 -13.11
CA ASP A 39 0.83 -14.86 -14.44
C ASP A 39 0.72 -13.60 -15.31
N ILE A 40 1.85 -13.22 -15.92
CA ILE A 40 1.93 -12.00 -16.73
C ILE A 40 1.83 -12.39 -18.19
N ASP A 41 0.68 -12.08 -18.78
CA ASP A 41 0.45 -12.25 -20.21
C ASP A 41 0.93 -11.02 -20.99
N PHE A 42 1.86 -11.26 -21.92
CA PHE A 42 2.33 -10.31 -22.91
C PHE A 42 1.57 -10.55 -24.21
N GLU A 43 0.69 -9.62 -24.57
CA GLU A 43 -0.14 -9.71 -25.76
C GLU A 43 0.39 -8.78 -26.85
N THR A 44 0.42 -9.24 -28.10
CA THR A 44 0.70 -8.39 -29.26
C THR A 44 -0.42 -8.48 -30.29
N ASP A 45 -0.83 -7.33 -30.85
CA ASP A 45 -1.84 -7.26 -31.92
C ASP A 45 -1.16 -6.97 -33.27
N THR A 46 -0.66 -8.03 -33.90
CA THR A 46 -0.13 -7.98 -35.28
C THR A 46 -1.09 -8.70 -36.25
N GLY A 47 -2.42 -8.61 -36.00
CA GLY A 47 -3.46 -9.22 -36.83
C GLY A 47 -3.90 -10.63 -36.42
N THR A 48 -3.26 -11.23 -35.43
CA THR A 48 -3.70 -12.37 -34.61
C THR A 48 -3.14 -12.15 -33.20
N ILE A 49 -3.90 -12.50 -32.15
CA ILE A 49 -3.40 -12.41 -30.77
C ILE A 49 -2.40 -13.54 -30.60
N GLU A 50 -1.14 -13.17 -30.36
CA GLU A 50 -0.08 -14.09 -29.99
C GLU A 50 0.37 -13.70 -28.57
N THR A 51 0.49 -14.70 -27.70
CA THR A 51 0.73 -14.50 -26.26
C THR A 51 2.06 -15.10 -25.83
N ALA A 52 2.76 -14.41 -24.93
CA ALA A 52 3.82 -14.99 -24.13
C ALA A 52 3.43 -14.83 -22.65
N THR A 53 3.57 -15.88 -21.86
CA THR A 53 3.20 -15.85 -20.44
C THR A 53 4.46 -16.02 -19.60
N LEU A 54 4.65 -15.15 -18.62
CA LEU A 54 5.65 -15.28 -17.57
C LEU A 54 4.96 -15.70 -16.27
N GLU A 55 5.40 -16.83 -15.71
CA GLU A 55 4.98 -17.27 -14.38
C GLU A 55 6.08 -16.92 -13.38
N SER A 56 5.69 -16.33 -12.25
CA SER A 56 6.61 -15.96 -11.18
C SER A 56 6.60 -16.94 -10.02
N ASP A 57 7.71 -16.99 -9.29
CA ASP A 57 7.77 -17.58 -7.97
C ASP A 57 7.54 -16.52 -6.87
N TYR A 58 7.44 -16.96 -5.62
CA TYR A 58 7.30 -16.06 -4.48
C TYR A 58 8.47 -15.08 -4.36
N GLY A 59 8.13 -13.81 -4.16
CA GLY A 59 9.05 -12.73 -3.91
C GLY A 59 8.92 -12.12 -2.52
N TRP A 60 9.52 -10.95 -2.35
CA TRP A 60 9.41 -10.16 -1.13
C TRP A 60 9.00 -8.71 -1.44
N THR A 61 8.41 -8.07 -0.45
CA THR A 61 8.02 -6.66 -0.53
C THR A 61 8.42 -5.90 0.72
N GLY A 62 8.75 -4.62 0.55
CA GLY A 62 8.95 -3.66 1.63
C GLY A 62 8.18 -2.38 1.37
N GLU A 63 7.65 -1.76 2.42
CA GLU A 63 6.93 -0.49 2.33
C GLU A 63 7.24 0.46 3.48
N ALA A 64 7.08 1.75 3.19
CA ALA A 64 7.04 2.82 4.17
C ALA A 64 5.80 3.68 3.95
N VAL A 65 5.08 4.00 5.02
CA VAL A 65 3.86 4.80 4.97
C VAL A 65 3.94 5.99 5.91
N LEU A 66 3.47 7.15 5.46
CA LEU A 66 3.15 8.30 6.30
C LEU A 66 1.64 8.48 6.27
N GLY A 67 1.01 8.38 7.43
CA GLY A 67 -0.44 8.40 7.54
C GLY A 67 -0.97 9.52 8.42
N TYR A 68 -2.23 9.86 8.20
CA TYR A 68 -3.03 10.73 9.04
C TYR A 68 -4.36 10.06 9.36
N ASP A 69 -4.62 9.87 10.65
CA ASP A 69 -5.90 9.36 11.14
C ASP A 69 -6.89 10.52 11.28
N ALA A 70 -8.01 10.46 10.56
CA ALA A 70 -9.08 11.45 10.62
C ALA A 70 -10.34 10.88 11.30
N GLY A 71 -10.20 9.87 12.15
CA GLY A 71 -11.27 9.15 12.82
C GLY A 71 -11.68 7.90 12.02
N PRO A 72 -12.87 7.87 11.37
CA PRO A 72 -13.29 6.70 10.60
C PRO A 72 -12.53 6.49 9.28
N ILE A 73 -11.72 7.47 8.87
CA ILE A 73 -10.96 7.43 7.61
C ILE A 73 -9.49 7.74 7.91
N ARG A 74 -8.59 6.93 7.37
CA ARG A 74 -7.15 7.15 7.35
C ARG A 74 -6.68 7.47 5.94
N PHE A 75 -5.78 8.44 5.83
CA PHE A 75 -5.10 8.75 4.58
C PHE A 75 -3.64 8.36 4.70
N GLU A 76 -3.07 7.70 3.69
CA GLU A 76 -1.65 7.33 3.67
C GLU A 76 -0.97 7.79 2.38
N VAL A 77 0.28 8.22 2.52
CA VAL A 77 1.25 8.29 1.43
C VAL A 77 2.19 7.10 1.59
N GLU A 78 2.25 6.25 0.58
CA GLU A 78 3.03 5.01 0.60
C GLU A 78 4.14 5.04 -0.45
N GLY A 79 5.33 4.60 -0.06
CA GLY A 79 6.38 4.17 -0.99
C GLY A 79 6.66 2.69 -0.78
N SER A 80 6.67 1.90 -1.85
CA SER A 80 6.93 0.46 -1.75
C SER A 80 7.85 -0.07 -2.85
N TYR A 81 8.51 -1.17 -2.53
CA TYR A 81 9.35 -1.94 -3.43
C TYR A 81 8.93 -3.41 -3.37
N GLN A 82 8.89 -4.06 -4.53
CA GLN A 82 8.60 -5.49 -4.69
C GLN A 82 9.63 -6.10 -5.62
N ASN A 83 10.05 -7.33 -5.31
CA ASN A 83 11.00 -8.08 -6.11
C ASN A 83 10.62 -9.57 -6.07
N PHE A 84 10.61 -10.22 -7.23
CA PHE A 84 10.21 -11.62 -7.40
C PHE A 84 10.99 -12.27 -8.54
N ASP A 85 11.25 -13.57 -8.40
CA ASP A 85 11.94 -14.36 -9.40
C ASP A 85 10.95 -14.87 -10.46
N LEU A 86 11.42 -15.01 -11.70
CA LEU A 86 10.66 -15.61 -12.79
C LEU A 86 11.07 -17.08 -12.94
N GLU A 87 10.10 -17.99 -13.03
CA GLU A 87 10.36 -19.44 -13.07
C GLU A 87 9.99 -20.05 -14.43
N VAL A 88 8.91 -19.59 -15.05
CA VAL A 88 8.42 -20.15 -16.31
C VAL A 88 8.25 -19.07 -17.36
N LEU A 89 8.70 -19.36 -18.58
CA LEU A 89 8.33 -18.63 -19.80
C LEU A 89 7.61 -19.56 -20.76
N ASN A 90 6.34 -19.27 -21.06
CA ASN A 90 5.61 -19.89 -22.16
C ASN A 90 5.63 -18.97 -23.38
N VAL A 91 6.16 -19.47 -24.50
CA VAL A 91 6.19 -18.79 -25.80
C VAL A 91 5.77 -19.75 -26.92
N GLU A 92 4.70 -20.52 -26.70
CA GLU A 92 4.18 -21.48 -27.69
C GLU A 92 3.77 -20.82 -29.02
N ASP A 93 3.20 -19.61 -28.95
CA ASP A 93 2.74 -18.88 -30.13
C ASP A 93 3.86 -18.01 -30.73
N LEU A 94 4.48 -17.19 -29.89
CA LEU A 94 5.44 -16.15 -30.32
C LEU A 94 6.85 -16.67 -30.55
N GLY A 95 7.27 -17.69 -29.80
CA GLY A 95 8.66 -18.10 -29.72
C GLY A 95 9.60 -17.05 -29.10
N THR A 96 10.76 -17.53 -28.68
CA THR A 96 11.89 -16.73 -28.17
C THR A 96 13.15 -17.06 -28.94
N VAL A 97 14.10 -16.13 -29.02
CA VAL A 97 15.35 -16.37 -29.76
C VAL A 97 16.22 -17.33 -28.98
N ALA A 98 16.50 -18.49 -29.56
CA ALA A 98 17.34 -19.52 -28.96
C ALA A 98 18.82 -19.35 -29.35
N SER A 99 19.09 -18.88 -30.56
CA SER A 99 20.44 -18.61 -31.04
C SER A 99 20.42 -17.66 -32.23
N VAL A 100 21.58 -17.07 -32.54
CA VAL A 100 21.80 -16.30 -33.77
C VAL A 100 22.65 -17.15 -34.71
N GLY A 101 22.12 -17.46 -35.89
CA GLY A 101 22.79 -18.26 -36.90
C GLY A 101 24.04 -17.55 -37.45
N ALA A 102 24.93 -18.30 -38.11
CA ALA A 102 26.16 -17.75 -38.68
C ALA A 102 25.93 -16.63 -39.72
N GLY A 103 24.73 -16.56 -40.30
CA GLY A 103 24.29 -15.50 -41.21
C GLY A 103 23.71 -14.25 -40.53
N GLY A 104 23.63 -14.22 -39.19
CA GLY A 104 23.00 -13.14 -38.43
C GLY A 104 21.47 -13.25 -38.32
N GLU A 105 20.91 -14.41 -38.65
CA GLU A 105 19.47 -14.68 -38.59
C GLU A 105 19.10 -15.25 -37.22
N ASP A 106 18.05 -14.70 -36.59
CA ASP A 106 17.52 -15.23 -35.33
C ASP A 106 16.86 -16.60 -35.55
N GLN A 107 17.21 -17.57 -34.70
CA GLN A 107 16.60 -18.88 -34.65
C GLN A 107 15.67 -18.94 -33.45
N PHE A 108 14.38 -19.11 -33.70
CA PHE A 108 13.36 -19.12 -32.66
C PHE A 108 13.12 -20.53 -32.11
N ALA A 109 12.89 -20.62 -30.81
CA ALA A 109 12.36 -21.78 -30.13
C ALA A 109 10.98 -21.46 -29.55
N PHE A 110 10.10 -22.45 -29.60
CA PHE A 110 8.70 -22.35 -29.16
C PHE A 110 8.45 -23.41 -28.11
N GLY A 111 7.61 -23.09 -27.13
CA GLY A 111 7.29 -23.99 -26.02
C GLY A 111 7.38 -23.31 -24.65
N THR A 112 7.34 -24.14 -23.63
CA THR A 112 7.48 -23.75 -22.22
C THR A 112 8.91 -24.02 -21.74
N PHE A 113 9.52 -23.04 -21.10
CA PHE A 113 10.87 -23.10 -20.53
C PHE A 113 10.79 -22.93 -19.01
N SER A 114 11.42 -23.83 -18.26
CA SER A 114 11.61 -23.75 -16.80
C SER A 114 12.84 -24.58 -16.39
N PRO A 115 13.71 -24.07 -15.49
CA PRO A 115 13.66 -22.71 -14.95
C PRO A 115 14.05 -21.68 -16.02
N VAL A 116 13.57 -20.45 -15.89
CA VAL A 116 14.06 -19.29 -16.65
C VAL A 116 14.93 -18.42 -15.76
N GLY A 117 15.78 -17.61 -16.37
CA GLY A 117 16.48 -16.56 -15.65
C GLY A 117 15.71 -15.25 -15.73
N GLY A 118 15.92 -14.37 -14.75
CA GLY A 118 15.38 -13.02 -14.72
C GLY A 118 14.56 -12.74 -13.46
N GLU A 119 14.32 -11.47 -13.20
CA GLU A 119 13.57 -11.00 -12.03
C GLU A 119 12.59 -9.89 -12.43
N GLY A 120 11.45 -9.85 -11.74
CA GLY A 120 10.52 -8.74 -11.78
C GLY A 120 10.76 -7.79 -10.60
N GLU A 121 10.74 -6.49 -10.85
CA GLU A 121 10.85 -5.45 -9.84
C GLU A 121 9.74 -4.42 -10.00
N ILE A 122 9.14 -3.97 -8.89
CA ILE A 122 8.12 -2.92 -8.90
C ILE A 122 8.46 -1.86 -7.84
N TRP A 123 8.68 -0.63 -8.28
CA TRP A 123 8.74 0.55 -7.41
C TRP A 123 7.42 1.31 -7.50
N SER A 124 6.79 1.62 -6.37
CA SER A 124 5.52 2.35 -6.37
C SER A 124 5.49 3.53 -5.40
N GLY A 125 4.73 4.55 -5.78
CA GLY A 125 4.34 5.67 -4.93
C GLY A 125 2.82 5.84 -4.99
N MET A 126 2.15 5.66 -3.85
CA MET A 126 0.70 5.52 -3.77
C MET A 126 0.09 6.49 -2.76
N LEU A 127 -1.15 6.89 -3.02
CA LEU A 127 -2.02 7.58 -2.07
C LEU A 127 -3.19 6.66 -1.71
N ASN A 128 -3.34 6.35 -0.43
CA ASN A 128 -4.37 5.45 0.07
C ASN A 128 -5.43 6.20 0.89
N ALA A 129 -6.65 5.70 0.84
CA ALA A 129 -7.71 6.02 1.78
C ALA A 129 -8.29 4.72 2.35
N LEU A 130 -8.28 4.60 3.67
CA LEU A 130 -8.72 3.41 4.39
C LEU A 130 -9.87 3.78 5.34
N LEU A 131 -10.91 2.95 5.37
CA LEU A 131 -11.93 2.99 6.42
C LEU A 131 -11.40 2.19 7.61
N ASP A 132 -11.44 2.79 8.78
CA ASP A 132 -10.95 2.18 10.01
C ASP A 132 -12.07 1.82 10.97
N PHE A 133 -11.95 0.64 11.57
CA PHE A 133 -12.92 0.02 12.45
C PHE A 133 -12.21 -0.50 13.70
N GLY A 134 -12.36 0.23 14.80
CA GLY A 134 -11.77 -0.14 16.10
C GLY A 134 -10.58 0.75 16.45
N GLY A 135 -9.57 0.19 17.15
CA GLY A 135 -8.33 0.90 17.47
C GLY A 135 -8.32 1.68 18.80
N ASN A 136 -9.41 1.69 19.57
CA ASN A 136 -9.44 2.28 20.92
C ASN A 136 -8.67 1.40 21.93
N ASP A 137 -7.34 1.47 21.95
CA ASP A 137 -6.44 0.67 22.81
C ASP A 137 -6.59 -0.85 22.67
N SER A 138 -7.11 -1.29 21.52
CA SER A 138 -7.39 -2.70 21.23
C SER A 138 -7.19 -2.99 19.74
N PHE A 139 -7.43 -4.24 19.34
CA PHE A 139 -7.32 -4.63 17.94
C PHE A 139 -8.28 -3.83 17.06
N GLY A 140 -7.76 -3.36 15.92
CA GLY A 140 -8.50 -2.67 14.88
C GLY A 140 -8.36 -3.34 13.52
N PHE A 141 -9.25 -2.96 12.61
CA PHE A 141 -9.26 -3.41 11.23
C PHE A 141 -9.45 -2.21 10.31
N ALA A 142 -8.60 -2.08 9.31
CA ALA A 142 -8.71 -1.08 8.27
C ALA A 142 -8.86 -1.74 6.90
N ILE A 143 -9.68 -1.16 6.03
CA ILE A 143 -9.84 -1.62 4.64
C ILE A 143 -10.04 -0.43 3.71
N GLY A 144 -9.43 -0.48 2.54
CA GLY A 144 -9.63 0.53 1.52
C GLY A 144 -8.77 0.27 0.31
N GLY A 145 -8.29 1.35 -0.30
CA GLY A 145 -7.48 1.26 -1.49
C GLY A 145 -6.78 2.56 -1.80
N GLY A 146 -5.98 2.52 -2.84
CA GLY A 146 -5.19 3.65 -3.26
C GLY A 146 -4.95 3.67 -4.75
N VAL A 147 -4.45 4.82 -5.19
CA VAL A 147 -4.06 5.07 -6.58
C VAL A 147 -2.72 5.76 -6.59
N GLY A 148 -1.96 5.57 -7.66
CA GLY A 148 -0.65 6.17 -7.77
C GLY A 148 0.04 5.82 -9.07
N ILE A 149 1.36 5.80 -8.99
CA ILE A 149 2.25 5.46 -10.09
C ILE A 149 3.17 4.33 -9.67
N SER A 150 3.41 3.40 -10.59
CA SER A 150 4.34 2.29 -10.39
C SER A 150 5.23 2.14 -11.61
N ASN A 151 6.50 1.86 -11.36
CA ASN A 151 7.46 1.44 -12.36
C ASN A 151 7.61 -0.08 -12.23
N ALA A 152 7.10 -0.83 -13.20
CA ALA A 152 7.32 -2.27 -13.29
C ALA A 152 8.44 -2.53 -14.29
N SER A 153 9.45 -3.29 -13.87
CA SER A 153 10.58 -3.69 -14.70
C SER A 153 10.76 -5.19 -14.66
N PHE A 154 11.13 -5.74 -15.82
CA PHE A 154 11.55 -7.12 -15.96
C PHE A 154 12.99 -7.10 -16.46
N ASN A 155 13.90 -7.67 -15.68
CA ASN A 155 15.32 -7.62 -15.98
C ASN A 155 15.81 -9.01 -16.37
N ASP A 156 16.69 -9.05 -17.38
CA ASP A 156 17.48 -10.23 -17.70
C ASP A 156 16.67 -11.52 -17.97
N VAL A 157 15.41 -11.37 -18.41
CA VAL A 157 14.51 -12.49 -18.69
C VAL A 157 15.11 -13.33 -19.81
N ARG A 158 15.41 -14.61 -19.55
CA ARG A 158 16.09 -15.48 -20.52
C ARG A 158 15.59 -16.92 -20.46
N ALA A 159 15.28 -17.47 -21.64
CA ALA A 159 14.91 -18.88 -21.80
C ALA A 159 16.12 -19.83 -21.80
N PHE A 160 17.31 -19.32 -22.10
CA PHE A 160 18.55 -20.11 -22.24
C PHE A 160 19.71 -19.37 -21.57
N ASP A 161 20.54 -20.09 -20.80
CA ASP A 161 21.69 -19.53 -20.05
C ASP A 161 22.68 -18.74 -20.90
N THR A 162 22.88 -19.15 -22.16
CA THR A 162 23.78 -18.49 -23.12
C THR A 162 23.02 -17.84 -24.28
N GLY A 163 21.70 -17.69 -24.16
CA GLY A 163 20.84 -17.09 -25.17
C GLY A 163 20.87 -15.56 -25.14
N PRO A 164 20.30 -14.90 -26.17
CA PRO A 164 20.30 -13.44 -26.28
C PRO A 164 19.38 -12.72 -25.27
N GLY A 165 18.56 -13.44 -24.51
CA GLY A 165 17.57 -12.88 -23.57
C GLY A 165 16.15 -13.06 -24.10
N PHE A 166 15.18 -12.35 -23.52
CA PHE A 166 13.80 -12.22 -23.99
C PHE A 166 13.34 -10.78 -23.72
N LEU A 167 13.40 -10.34 -22.46
CA LEU A 167 12.91 -9.02 -22.03
C LEU A 167 13.86 -8.36 -21.02
N ASP A 168 14.11 -7.06 -21.21
CA ASP A 168 14.89 -6.16 -20.32
C ASP A 168 14.35 -4.72 -20.49
N GLU A 169 13.17 -4.44 -19.92
CA GLU A 169 12.45 -3.17 -20.11
C GLU A 169 11.68 -2.75 -18.84
N ASN A 170 11.39 -1.45 -18.74
CA ASN A 170 10.68 -0.84 -17.61
C ASN A 170 9.60 0.13 -18.09
N ASP A 171 8.49 0.23 -17.37
CA ASP A 171 7.43 1.18 -17.71
C ASP A 171 6.76 1.80 -16.48
N VAL A 172 6.59 3.12 -16.52
CA VAL A 172 5.92 3.89 -15.46
C VAL A 172 4.46 4.06 -15.85
N ARG A 173 3.58 3.41 -15.09
CA ARG A 173 2.15 3.41 -15.35
C ARG A 173 1.34 3.82 -14.15
N PHE A 174 0.09 4.17 -14.44
CA PHE A 174 -0.92 4.28 -13.42
C PHE A 174 -1.08 2.94 -12.72
N ALA A 175 -1.23 2.99 -11.40
CA ALA A 175 -1.47 1.82 -10.59
C ALA A 175 -2.59 2.08 -9.59
N TRP A 176 -3.28 1.00 -9.22
CA TRP A 176 -4.25 1.02 -8.14
C TRP A 176 -4.05 -0.20 -7.23
N GLN A 177 -4.45 -0.04 -5.98
CA GLN A 177 -4.31 -1.10 -4.98
C GLN A 177 -5.52 -1.19 -4.05
N ALA A 178 -5.73 -2.39 -3.53
CA ALA A 178 -6.68 -2.67 -2.46
C ALA A 178 -5.92 -3.18 -1.24
N VAL A 179 -6.26 -2.66 -0.06
CA VAL A 179 -5.56 -2.90 1.20
C VAL A 179 -6.54 -3.34 2.26
N ALA A 180 -6.19 -4.40 2.99
CA ALA A 180 -6.86 -4.81 4.22
C ALA A 180 -5.80 -5.00 5.31
N GLN A 181 -6.02 -4.43 6.50
CA GLN A 181 -5.03 -4.40 7.57
C GLN A 181 -5.69 -4.74 8.91
N LEU A 182 -5.10 -5.67 9.64
CA LEU A 182 -5.39 -5.91 11.06
C LEU A 182 -4.25 -5.31 11.86
N TYR A 183 -4.55 -4.58 12.93
CA TYR A 183 -3.50 -3.96 13.75
C TYR A 183 -3.89 -3.96 15.23
N GLY A 184 -2.92 -3.77 16.11
CA GLY A 184 -3.16 -3.64 17.53
C GLY A 184 -1.92 -3.17 18.30
N PRO A 185 -2.14 -2.59 19.51
CA PRO A 185 -1.08 -1.98 20.28
C PRO A 185 -0.09 -3.00 20.83
N VAL A 186 1.19 -2.68 20.69
CA VAL A 186 2.32 -3.38 21.34
C VAL A 186 2.88 -2.53 22.47
N THR A 187 2.85 -1.21 22.30
CA THR A 187 3.21 -0.20 23.31
C THR A 187 2.28 1.01 23.16
N ASP A 188 2.41 2.01 24.04
CA ASP A 188 1.59 3.24 23.99
C ASP A 188 1.73 4.05 22.69
N ASN A 189 2.76 3.79 21.87
CA ASN A 189 3.03 4.52 20.62
C ASN A 189 3.45 3.62 19.45
N ILE A 190 3.39 2.30 19.62
CA ILE A 190 3.73 1.34 18.56
C ILE A 190 2.63 0.30 18.46
N ASP A 191 2.05 0.20 17.28
CA ASP A 191 1.17 -0.89 16.89
C ASP A 191 1.92 -1.88 16.00
N ALA A 192 1.57 -3.15 16.11
CA ALA A 192 1.92 -4.17 15.12
C ALA A 192 0.71 -4.42 14.22
N SER A 193 0.97 -4.69 12.95
CA SER A 193 -0.08 -4.96 11.97
C SER A 193 0.27 -6.10 11.03
N LEU A 194 -0.79 -6.73 10.52
CA LEU A 194 -0.77 -7.69 9.42
C LEU A 194 -1.59 -7.07 8.28
N LYS A 195 -0.95 -6.84 7.14
CA LYS A 195 -1.53 -6.19 5.96
C LYS A 195 -1.58 -7.17 4.80
N TYR A 196 -2.72 -7.27 4.15
CA TYR A 196 -2.87 -7.86 2.82
C TYR A 196 -3.02 -6.74 1.80
N LYS A 197 -2.28 -6.82 0.70
CA LYS A 197 -2.24 -5.81 -0.35
C LYS A 197 -2.33 -6.47 -1.72
N PHE A 198 -3.34 -6.08 -2.48
CA PHE A 198 -3.42 -6.36 -3.92
C PHE A 198 -2.97 -5.11 -4.67
N HIS A 199 -2.01 -5.23 -5.58
CA HIS A 199 -1.48 -4.10 -6.35
C HIS A 199 -1.46 -4.43 -7.84
N ASN A 200 -2.00 -3.52 -8.66
CA ASN A 200 -2.16 -3.70 -10.09
C ASN A 200 -1.58 -2.50 -10.86
N VAL A 201 -0.71 -2.80 -11.82
CA VAL A 201 -0.09 -1.86 -12.75
C VAL A 201 -0.71 -2.08 -14.13
N GLU A 202 -1.44 -1.08 -14.64
CA GLU A 202 -2.25 -1.24 -15.85
C GLU A 202 -1.50 -0.84 -17.12
N GLY A 203 -1.57 -1.71 -18.14
CA GLY A 203 -1.26 -1.37 -19.53
C GLY A 203 0.18 -0.96 -19.78
N GLY A 204 1.15 -1.63 -19.17
CA GLY A 204 2.57 -1.46 -19.47
C GLY A 204 2.86 -1.89 -20.91
N THR A 205 3.73 -1.14 -21.60
CA THR A 205 4.18 -1.47 -22.95
C THR A 205 5.64 -1.91 -22.90
N TYR A 206 5.89 -3.14 -23.31
CA TYR A 206 7.20 -3.78 -23.25
C TYR A 206 7.70 -4.11 -24.65
N VAL A 207 9.02 -4.11 -24.85
CA VAL A 207 9.61 -4.44 -26.15
C VAL A 207 10.64 -5.54 -25.96
N ASP A 208 10.52 -6.63 -26.71
CA ASP A 208 11.50 -7.71 -26.62
C ASP A 208 12.78 -7.42 -27.43
N GLN A 209 13.73 -8.35 -27.34
CA GLN A 209 15.02 -8.27 -28.01
C GLN A 209 14.96 -8.19 -29.55
N VAL A 210 13.87 -8.65 -30.19
CA VAL A 210 13.69 -8.59 -31.65
C VAL A 210 12.82 -7.40 -32.09
N GLY A 211 12.37 -6.57 -31.13
CA GLY A 211 11.62 -5.35 -31.38
C GLY A 211 10.11 -5.53 -31.47
N ARG A 212 9.56 -6.65 -30.97
CA ARG A 212 8.11 -6.85 -30.83
C ARG A 212 7.61 -6.06 -29.62
N THR A 213 6.51 -5.34 -29.82
CA THR A 213 5.85 -4.59 -28.75
C THR A 213 4.73 -5.42 -28.16
N PHE A 214 4.67 -5.45 -26.83
CA PHE A 214 3.67 -6.15 -26.04
C PHE A 214 2.97 -5.20 -25.09
N ASP A 215 1.69 -5.43 -24.87
CA ASP A 215 0.96 -4.87 -23.76
C ASP A 215 0.84 -5.94 -22.66
N ALA A 216 1.14 -5.55 -21.43
CA ALA A 216 1.01 -6.43 -20.26
C ALA A 216 0.56 -5.63 -19.03
N SER A 217 -0.20 -6.29 -18.15
CA SER A 217 -0.54 -5.77 -16.83
C SER A 217 0.10 -6.63 -15.76
N VAL A 218 0.61 -6.01 -14.71
CA VAL A 218 1.31 -6.74 -13.63
C VAL A 218 0.48 -6.63 -12.36
N ARG A 219 0.10 -7.79 -11.80
CA ARG A 219 -0.73 -7.90 -10.60
C ARG A 219 0.01 -8.68 -9.54
N THR A 220 -0.06 -8.18 -8.31
CA THR A 220 0.68 -8.76 -7.18
C THR A 220 -0.21 -8.86 -5.96
N HIS A 221 0.03 -9.93 -5.19
CA HIS A 221 -0.61 -10.23 -3.92
C HIS A 221 0.48 -10.27 -2.84
N SER A 222 0.34 -9.43 -1.82
CA SER A 222 1.33 -9.32 -0.74
C SER A 222 0.70 -9.52 0.63
N VAL A 223 1.44 -10.18 1.51
CA VAL A 223 1.15 -10.26 2.95
C VAL A 223 2.34 -9.68 3.71
N LEU A 224 2.11 -8.60 4.45
CA LEU A 224 3.12 -7.84 5.16
C LEU A 224 2.87 -7.85 6.66
N GLY A 225 3.94 -8.00 7.43
CA GLY A 225 3.96 -7.57 8.83
C GLY A 225 4.53 -6.16 8.90
N SER A 226 3.88 -5.26 9.66
CA SER A 226 4.31 -3.87 9.76
C SER A 226 4.25 -3.35 11.19
N PHE A 227 5.16 -2.44 11.52
CA PHE A 227 5.09 -1.63 12.75
C PHE A 227 4.64 -0.22 12.41
N ILE A 228 3.73 0.33 13.21
CA ILE A 228 3.17 1.67 13.06
C ILE A 228 3.55 2.47 14.30
N PHE A 229 4.26 3.57 14.11
CA PHE A 229 4.60 4.52 15.16
C PHE A 229 3.61 5.67 15.15
N ASN A 230 2.82 5.80 16.21
CA ASN A 230 1.81 6.85 16.37
C ASN A 230 2.46 8.08 17.05
N PHE A 231 2.46 9.23 16.39
CA PHE A 231 3.07 10.46 16.92
C PHE A 231 2.21 11.14 18.00
N GLY A 232 0.93 10.75 18.09
CA GLY A 232 -0.12 11.51 18.73
C GLY A 232 -0.64 10.97 20.06
N GLY A 233 0.17 10.29 20.89
CA GLY A 233 -0.23 9.89 22.24
C GLY A 233 -0.52 11.08 23.18
N THR A 234 -1.59 11.83 22.92
CA THR A 234 -2.09 12.86 23.83
C THR A 234 -2.78 12.15 24.98
N GLU A 235 -2.13 12.21 26.15
CA GLU A 235 -2.70 11.92 27.45
C GLU A 235 -4.16 12.42 27.48
N ALA A 236 -5.10 11.51 27.73
CA ALA A 236 -6.53 11.81 27.69
C ALA A 236 -6.78 13.16 28.37
N PRO A 237 -7.47 14.12 27.72
CA PRO A 237 -7.66 15.44 28.28
C PRO A 237 -8.12 15.29 29.72
N PRO A 238 -7.46 15.96 30.70
CA PRO A 238 -7.73 15.73 32.10
C PRO A 238 -9.23 15.83 32.33
N PRO A 239 -9.83 14.87 33.07
CA PRO A 239 -11.27 14.80 33.20
C PRO A 239 -11.82 16.18 33.56
N PRO A 240 -12.92 16.62 32.93
CA PRO A 240 -13.46 17.95 33.15
C PRO A 240 -13.58 18.18 34.66
N PRO A 241 -13.15 19.35 35.16
CA PRO A 241 -13.15 19.61 36.60
C PRO A 241 -14.55 19.31 37.14
N PRO A 242 -14.64 18.61 38.30
CA PRO A 242 -15.93 18.25 38.86
C PRO A 242 -16.82 19.49 38.97
N PRO A 243 -18.12 19.38 38.66
CA PRO A 243 -19.02 20.51 38.72
C PRO A 243 -18.91 21.19 40.09
N PRO A 244 -18.89 22.53 40.14
CA PRO A 244 -18.78 23.25 41.41
C PRO A 244 -19.86 22.74 42.38
N PRO A 245 -19.52 22.57 43.67
CA PRO A 245 -20.47 22.07 44.65
C PRO A 245 -21.75 22.91 44.63
N PRO A 246 -22.93 22.29 44.77
CA PRO A 246 -24.19 23.02 44.77
C PRO A 246 -24.14 24.14 45.83
N PRO A 247 -24.68 25.32 45.51
CA PRO A 247 -24.71 26.42 46.47
C PRO A 247 -25.35 25.95 47.78
N PRO A 248 -24.83 26.38 48.94
CA PRO A 248 -25.40 26.00 50.23
C PRO A 248 -26.91 26.31 50.26
N PRO A 249 -27.71 25.42 50.87
CA PRO A 249 -29.16 25.63 50.95
C PRO A 249 -29.45 27.00 51.56
N PRO A 250 -30.47 27.72 51.06
CA PRO A 250 -30.84 29.01 51.62
C PRO A 250 -31.12 28.86 53.12
N PRO A 251 -30.73 29.86 53.93
CA PRO A 251 -30.99 29.82 55.36
C PRO A 251 -32.48 29.57 55.61
N PRO A 252 -32.83 28.79 56.65
CA PRO A 252 -34.22 28.51 56.97
C PRO A 252 -34.98 29.84 57.16
N PRO A 253 -36.24 29.92 56.70
CA PRO A 253 -37.04 31.11 56.89
C PRO A 253 -37.10 31.48 58.37
N PRO A 254 -37.05 32.77 58.71
CA PRO A 254 -37.15 33.22 60.09
C PRO A 254 -38.42 32.63 60.73
N PRO A 255 -38.37 32.24 62.02
CA PRO A 255 -39.53 31.69 62.70
C PRO A 255 -40.70 32.68 62.59
N PRO A 256 -41.93 32.17 62.44
CA PRO A 256 -43.12 33.01 62.37
C PRO A 256 -43.18 33.92 63.62
N PRO A 257 -43.65 35.16 63.48
CA PRO A 257 -43.82 36.06 64.62
C PRO A 257 -44.66 35.37 65.70
N PRO A 258 -44.34 35.57 66.99
CA PRO A 258 -45.16 35.05 68.06
C PRO A 258 -46.61 35.54 67.89
N PRO A 259 -47.61 34.69 68.16
CA PRO A 259 -49.01 35.05 68.03
C PRO A 259 -49.30 36.31 68.88
N PRO A 260 -50.17 37.21 68.38
CA PRO A 260 -50.59 38.37 69.14
C PRO A 260 -51.10 37.95 70.52
N PRO A 261 -50.78 38.71 71.58
CA PRO A 261 -51.31 38.46 72.91
C PRO A 261 -52.85 38.41 72.86
N PRO A 262 -53.48 37.48 73.60
CA PRO A 262 -54.93 37.41 73.68
C PRO A 262 -55.52 38.76 74.08
N PRO A 263 -56.65 39.18 73.48
CA PRO A 263 -57.38 40.35 73.93
C PRO A 263 -57.69 40.26 75.44
N PRO A 264 -57.57 41.37 76.19
CA PRO A 264 -58.03 41.40 77.58
C PRO A 264 -59.50 41.00 77.67
N GLN A 265 -59.82 40.02 78.51
CA GLN A 265 -61.20 39.64 78.79
C GLN A 265 -61.89 40.77 79.57
N ALA A 266 -63.04 41.21 79.07
CA ALA A 266 -64.01 42.05 79.76
C ALA A 266 -65.42 41.50 79.51
#